data_AF-A0A142WYW5-F1
#
_entry.id   AF-A0A142WYW5-F1
#
_cell.length_a   1.000
_cell.length_b   1.000
_cell.length_c   1.000
_cell.angle_alpha   90.00
_cell.angle_beta   90.00
_cell.angle_gamma   90.00
#
_symmetry.space_group_name_H-M   'P 1'
#
loop_
_entity.id
_entity.type
_entity.pdbx_description
1 polymer ?
#
loop_
_entity_poly.entity_id
_entity_poly.type
_entity_poly.pdbx_seq_one_letter_code
_entity_poly.pdbx_strand_id
1 'polypeptide(L)'
;MTGSSTIRALAALLCTAVSALSYADAPTPLAHELTVLAEEGLRGTPEGLKAAERAYEKARRLAPDDAGVEYAWSVVLTKNRKFEQAEESFQKALAASPPYLPARVANIRTKLRQRKLTEAAEQLVDLAELIGHAPAEAIPVEDRRQAAVWMGSFVEYLKGPAGDAEVAQFVNRRIPSVNSYLQEYGEQVASGQAAVGRVQRQFQDQLQTVLDESSTAKTEALRREIENKDKLERDYRDAQKDQASAKKLVEEGAADLDAKLGALEKQLTSLQETERKLSDAILNLAYEMSALQRDLERLQRYEGYPAAKRIYTDKINEKAAERELLRADLMSLYATHDQATRRAQQLLEQRSTVYGFQNQLANKSVRVSAQYERLQKLARTQLREIQTSAPGSSGRAQALRNKMQSWSTYDSFDAAAELSALAAGGLPAVKQP
;
A
#
# COMPACT_ATOMS: atom_id res chain seq x y z
N MET A 1 -71.50 -38.75 43.46
CA MET A 1 -70.61 -37.63 43.85
C MET A 1 -69.31 -38.20 44.41
N THR A 2 -68.33 -38.63 43.59
CA THR A 2 -67.03 -39.13 44.08
C THR A 2 -65.88 -39.01 43.05
N GLY A 3 -66.00 -38.13 42.03
CA GLY A 3 -64.99 -38.00 40.97
C GLY A 3 -64.12 -36.73 41.01
N SER A 4 -64.45 -35.75 41.88
CA SER A 4 -63.83 -34.42 41.84
C SER A 4 -62.71 -34.19 42.86
N SER A 5 -62.67 -34.94 43.97
CA SER A 5 -61.66 -34.76 45.02
C SER A 5 -60.32 -35.44 44.69
N THR A 6 -60.34 -36.57 43.99
CA THR A 6 -59.12 -37.33 43.63
C THR A 6 -58.31 -36.65 42.54
N ILE A 7 -58.96 -36.00 41.56
CA ILE A 7 -58.26 -35.26 40.49
C ILE A 7 -57.59 -34.00 41.02
N ARG A 8 -58.21 -33.29 41.99
CA ARG A 8 -57.59 -32.11 42.64
C ARG A 8 -56.42 -32.48 43.54
N ALA A 9 -56.47 -33.61 44.23
CA ALA A 9 -55.35 -34.10 45.04
C ALA A 9 -54.15 -34.53 44.18
N LEU A 10 -54.39 -35.21 43.05
CA LEU A 10 -53.34 -35.57 42.09
C LEU A 10 -52.73 -34.35 41.39
N ALA A 11 -53.53 -33.34 41.05
CA ALA A 11 -53.03 -32.09 40.45
C ALA A 11 -52.18 -31.27 41.44
N ALA A 12 -52.53 -31.25 42.73
CA ALA A 12 -51.74 -30.57 43.77
C ALA A 12 -50.41 -31.30 44.05
N LEU A 13 -50.40 -32.63 44.07
CA LEU A 13 -49.19 -33.45 44.21
C LEU A 13 -48.27 -33.33 42.99
N LEU A 14 -48.82 -33.26 41.77
CA LEU A 14 -48.06 -33.00 40.55
C LEU A 14 -47.50 -31.56 40.50
N CYS A 15 -48.25 -30.55 40.96
CA CYS A 15 -47.73 -29.18 41.06
C CYS A 15 -46.58 -29.07 42.07
N THR A 16 -46.66 -29.71 43.24
CA THR A 16 -45.56 -29.71 44.22
C THR A 16 -44.36 -30.54 43.77
N ALA A 17 -44.58 -31.64 43.03
CA ALA A 17 -43.50 -32.45 42.48
C ALA A 17 -42.78 -31.75 41.32
N VAL A 18 -43.52 -31.03 40.46
CA VAL A 18 -42.95 -30.25 39.36
C VAL A 18 -42.19 -29.00 39.87
N SER A 19 -42.63 -28.39 40.98
CA SER A 19 -41.86 -27.33 41.65
C SER A 19 -40.63 -27.84 42.40
N ALA A 20 -40.62 -29.11 42.85
CA ALA A 20 -39.45 -29.73 43.47
C ALA A 20 -38.43 -30.25 42.43
N LEU A 21 -38.90 -30.64 41.23
CA LEU A 21 -38.05 -31.06 40.11
C LEU A 21 -37.39 -29.89 39.36
N SER A 22 -37.76 -28.63 39.63
CA SER A 22 -37.12 -27.44 39.03
C SER A 22 -36.07 -26.77 39.95
N TYR A 23 -35.81 -27.32 41.14
CA TYR A 23 -34.85 -26.77 42.11
C TYR A 23 -33.52 -27.54 42.15
N ALA A 24 -33.37 -28.58 41.33
CA ALA A 24 -32.18 -29.43 41.29
C ALA A 24 -30.97 -28.82 40.55
N ASP A 25 -31.14 -27.67 39.87
CA ASP A 25 -30.12 -27.06 38.99
C ASP A 25 -29.58 -25.71 39.50
N ALA A 26 -29.90 -25.27 40.72
CA ALA A 26 -29.30 -24.05 41.24
C ALA A 26 -27.83 -24.30 41.64
N PRO A 27 -26.85 -23.54 41.10
CA PRO A 27 -25.45 -23.72 41.46
C PRO A 27 -25.27 -23.52 42.97
N THR A 28 -24.43 -24.34 43.60
CA THR A 28 -24.12 -24.20 45.03
C THR A 28 -23.61 -22.78 45.34
N PRO A 29 -23.76 -22.28 46.58
CA PRO A 29 -23.23 -20.96 46.93
C PRO A 29 -21.75 -20.77 46.58
N LEU A 30 -20.94 -21.83 46.75
CA LEU A 30 -19.53 -21.82 46.34
C LEU A 30 -19.38 -21.76 44.81
N ALA A 31 -20.11 -22.59 44.08
CA ALA A 31 -20.11 -22.59 42.62
C ALA A 31 -20.46 -21.21 42.05
N HIS A 32 -21.49 -20.57 42.60
CA HIS A 32 -21.91 -19.22 42.21
C HIS A 32 -20.78 -18.20 42.39
N GLU A 33 -20.14 -18.17 43.57
CA GLU A 33 -19.06 -17.22 43.84
C GLU A 33 -17.81 -17.51 42.99
N LEU A 34 -17.50 -18.77 42.69
CA LEU A 34 -16.42 -19.13 41.75
C LEU A 34 -16.72 -18.69 40.31
N THR A 35 -17.96 -18.80 39.86
CA THR A 35 -18.39 -18.28 38.54
C THR A 35 -18.22 -16.76 38.49
N VAL A 36 -18.70 -16.03 39.49
CA VAL A 36 -18.55 -14.56 39.55
C VAL A 36 -17.07 -14.16 39.57
N LEU A 37 -16.25 -14.85 40.37
CA LEU A 37 -14.81 -14.64 40.42
C LEU A 37 -14.16 -14.79 39.04
N ALA A 38 -14.53 -15.85 38.30
CA ALA A 38 -14.00 -16.10 36.97
C ALA A 38 -14.46 -15.05 35.95
N GLU A 39 -15.76 -14.81 35.87
CA GLU A 39 -16.36 -13.92 34.87
C GLU A 39 -15.92 -12.47 35.05
N GLU A 40 -15.88 -11.98 36.28
CA GLU A 40 -15.47 -10.60 36.58
C GLU A 40 -13.95 -10.45 36.58
N GLY A 41 -13.24 -11.43 37.16
CA GLY A 41 -11.79 -11.39 37.31
C GLY A 41 -11.06 -11.50 35.97
N LEU A 42 -11.58 -12.30 35.04
CA LEU A 42 -10.93 -12.51 33.73
C LEU A 42 -11.20 -11.39 32.72
N ARG A 43 -12.13 -10.45 33.00
CA ARG A 43 -12.36 -9.24 32.18
C ARG A 43 -11.15 -8.33 32.14
N GLY A 44 -10.31 -8.35 33.17
CA GLY A 44 -9.11 -7.51 33.24
C GLY A 44 -9.39 -6.02 33.51
N THR A 45 -10.57 -5.68 34.04
CA THR A 45 -10.93 -4.30 34.41
C THR A 45 -10.75 -4.07 35.90
N PRO A 46 -10.47 -2.83 36.35
CA PRO A 46 -10.38 -2.52 37.78
C PRO A 46 -11.67 -2.84 38.56
N GLU A 47 -12.83 -2.62 37.94
CA GLU A 47 -14.14 -2.94 38.52
C GLU A 47 -14.35 -4.45 38.62
N GLY A 48 -13.98 -5.19 37.57
CA GLY A 48 -14.06 -6.65 37.54
C GLY A 48 -13.14 -7.29 38.57
N LEU A 49 -11.92 -6.76 38.74
CA LEU A 49 -11.00 -7.23 39.77
C LEU A 49 -11.56 -7.01 41.19
N LYS A 50 -12.15 -5.84 41.48
CA LYS A 50 -12.81 -5.58 42.78
C LYS A 50 -14.00 -6.50 43.02
N ALA A 51 -14.78 -6.79 41.98
CA ALA A 51 -15.88 -7.75 42.08
C ALA A 51 -15.36 -9.17 42.34
N ALA A 52 -14.29 -9.58 41.65
CA ALA A 52 -13.62 -10.86 41.87
C ALA A 52 -13.00 -10.99 43.27
N GLU A 53 -12.43 -9.91 43.83
CA GLU A 53 -11.94 -9.89 45.22
C GLU A 53 -13.07 -10.19 46.22
N ARG A 54 -14.24 -9.55 46.05
CA ARG A 54 -15.40 -9.81 46.92
C ARG A 54 -15.92 -11.24 46.78
N ALA A 55 -15.96 -11.76 45.55
CA ALA A 55 -16.37 -13.14 45.28
C ALA A 55 -15.36 -14.13 45.88
N TYR A 56 -14.07 -13.87 45.74
CA TYR A 56 -13.00 -14.66 46.37
C TYR A 56 -13.12 -14.67 47.90
N GLU A 57 -13.32 -13.50 48.54
CA GLU A 57 -13.48 -13.43 49.99
C GLU A 57 -14.66 -14.27 50.49
N LYS A 58 -15.77 -14.30 49.75
CA LYS A 58 -16.92 -15.13 50.08
C LYS A 58 -16.65 -16.61 49.80
N ALA A 59 -16.08 -16.95 48.65
CA ALA A 59 -15.71 -18.32 48.30
C ALA A 59 -14.77 -18.91 49.36
N ARG A 60 -13.77 -18.15 49.81
CA ARG A 60 -12.84 -18.55 50.89
C ARG A 60 -13.53 -18.69 52.25
N ARG A 61 -14.60 -17.95 52.53
CA ARG A 61 -15.40 -18.16 53.76
C ARG A 61 -16.26 -19.43 53.67
N LEU A 62 -16.76 -19.75 52.48
CA LEU A 62 -17.56 -20.94 52.23
C LEU A 62 -16.69 -22.21 52.24
N ALA A 63 -15.46 -22.13 51.75
CA ALA A 63 -14.51 -23.23 51.68
C ALA A 63 -13.07 -22.75 51.99
N PRO A 64 -12.69 -22.61 53.28
CA PRO A 64 -11.44 -21.97 53.69
C PRO A 64 -10.16 -22.72 53.34
N ASP A 65 -10.24 -24.05 53.18
CA ASP A 65 -9.10 -24.92 52.86
C ASP A 65 -9.20 -25.52 51.44
N ASP A 66 -10.03 -24.93 50.58
CA ASP A 66 -10.24 -25.44 49.22
C ASP A 66 -9.15 -24.93 48.25
N ALA A 67 -8.37 -25.87 47.73
CA ALA A 67 -7.28 -25.60 46.79
C ALA A 67 -7.77 -25.00 45.46
N GLY A 68 -9.00 -25.33 45.05
CA GLY A 68 -9.65 -24.80 43.87
C GLY A 68 -9.97 -23.31 44.02
N VAL A 69 -10.40 -22.86 45.20
CA VAL A 69 -10.65 -21.44 45.49
C VAL A 69 -9.36 -20.62 45.37
N GLU A 70 -8.27 -21.08 45.99
CA GLU A 70 -6.95 -20.42 45.89
C GLU A 70 -6.39 -20.49 44.47
N TYR A 71 -6.57 -21.61 43.77
CA TYR A 71 -6.22 -21.74 42.36
C TYR A 71 -6.95 -20.71 41.47
N ALA A 72 -8.27 -20.60 41.63
CA ALA A 72 -9.09 -19.71 40.83
C ALA A 72 -8.67 -18.25 41.01
N TRP A 73 -8.41 -17.87 42.25
CA TRP A 73 -7.90 -16.54 42.57
C TRP A 73 -6.52 -16.28 41.96
N SER A 74 -5.61 -17.25 42.03
CA SER A 74 -4.29 -17.17 41.42
C SER A 74 -4.35 -16.96 39.90
N VAL A 75 -5.28 -17.63 39.22
CA VAL A 75 -5.51 -17.48 37.77
C VAL A 75 -6.00 -16.06 37.45
N VAL A 76 -6.98 -15.55 38.21
CA VAL A 76 -7.49 -14.17 38.07
C VAL A 76 -6.39 -13.14 38.30
N LEU A 77 -5.61 -13.28 39.37
CA LEU A 77 -4.48 -12.39 39.66
C LEU A 77 -3.44 -12.40 38.54
N THR A 78 -3.13 -13.58 38.01
CA THR A 78 -2.19 -13.72 36.89
C THR A 78 -2.69 -13.02 35.63
N LYS A 79 -3.98 -13.14 35.30
CA LYS A 79 -4.61 -12.44 34.17
C LYS A 79 -4.50 -10.92 34.31
N ASN A 80 -4.59 -10.42 35.55
CA ASN A 80 -4.47 -9.01 35.91
C ASN A 80 -3.02 -8.55 36.18
N ARG A 81 -2.01 -9.39 35.85
CA ARG A 81 -0.57 -9.11 36.04
C ARG A 81 -0.17 -8.81 37.49
N LYS A 82 -0.93 -9.31 38.47
CA LYS A 82 -0.60 -9.24 39.91
C LYS A 82 0.21 -10.47 40.30
N PHE A 83 1.42 -10.58 39.76
CA PHE A 83 2.21 -11.81 39.81
C PHE A 83 2.65 -12.20 41.22
N GLU A 84 3.04 -11.24 42.05
CA GLU A 84 3.48 -11.50 43.43
C GLU A 84 2.34 -12.08 44.27
N GLN A 85 1.15 -11.47 44.18
CA GLN A 85 -0.04 -11.97 44.88
C GLN A 85 -0.50 -13.32 44.31
N ALA A 86 -0.36 -13.52 43.00
CA ALA A 86 -0.67 -14.81 42.38
C ALA A 86 0.26 -15.91 42.90
N GLU A 87 1.54 -15.63 43.10
CA GLU A 87 2.49 -16.58 43.67
C GLU A 87 2.13 -16.96 45.12
N GLU A 88 1.72 -16.01 45.95
CA GLU A 88 1.24 -16.29 47.31
C GLU A 88 0.00 -17.19 47.32
N SER A 89 -0.97 -16.92 46.44
CA SER A 89 -2.20 -17.72 46.35
C SER A 89 -1.92 -19.11 45.73
N PHE A 90 -1.00 -19.20 44.76
CA PHE A 90 -0.54 -20.48 44.24
C PHE A 90 0.14 -21.30 45.35
N GLN A 91 1.00 -20.71 46.17
CA GLN A 91 1.63 -21.42 47.30
C GLN A 91 0.60 -22.04 48.25
N LYS A 92 -0.51 -21.33 48.52
CA LYS A 92 -1.61 -21.89 49.32
C LYS A 92 -2.29 -23.07 48.62
N ALA A 93 -2.61 -22.94 47.33
CA ALA A 93 -3.18 -24.05 46.56
C ALA A 93 -2.24 -25.25 46.44
N LEU A 94 -0.92 -25.02 46.41
CA LEU A 94 0.12 -26.06 46.34
C LEU A 94 0.32 -26.81 47.65
N ALA A 95 -0.09 -26.24 48.79
CA ALA A 95 -0.05 -26.87 50.10
C ALA A 95 -1.20 -27.87 50.35
N ALA A 96 -2.11 -28.02 49.38
CA ALA A 96 -3.25 -28.92 49.46
C ALA A 96 -2.85 -30.39 49.65
N SER A 97 -3.64 -31.10 50.46
CA SER A 97 -3.53 -32.55 50.64
C SER A 97 -4.92 -33.16 50.46
N PRO A 98 -5.17 -33.95 49.39
CA PRO A 98 -4.21 -34.40 48.37
C PRO A 98 -3.71 -33.28 47.42
N PRO A 99 -2.59 -33.51 46.69
CA PRO A 99 -1.99 -32.51 45.81
C PRO A 99 -2.91 -32.05 44.67
N TYR A 100 -3.01 -30.74 44.46
CA TYR A 100 -3.85 -30.17 43.40
C TYR A 100 -3.04 -29.85 42.12
N LEU A 101 -3.09 -30.75 41.14
CA LEU A 101 -2.33 -30.64 39.88
C LEU A 101 -2.63 -29.37 39.05
N PRO A 102 -3.89 -28.91 38.89
CA PRO A 102 -4.18 -27.70 38.11
C PRO A 102 -3.42 -26.47 38.61
N ALA A 103 -3.29 -26.30 39.94
CA ALA A 103 -2.50 -25.21 40.51
C ALA A 103 -1.00 -25.31 40.16
N ARG A 104 -0.43 -26.52 40.15
CA ARG A 104 0.97 -26.74 39.75
C ARG A 104 1.21 -26.33 38.30
N VAL A 105 0.40 -26.84 37.38
CA VAL A 105 0.52 -26.53 35.96
C VAL A 105 0.34 -25.02 35.71
N ALA A 106 -0.65 -24.40 36.34
CA ALA A 106 -0.89 -22.97 36.19
C ALA A 106 0.19 -22.08 36.81
N ASN A 107 0.84 -22.52 37.90
CA ASN A 107 1.99 -21.80 38.44
C ASN A 107 3.17 -21.83 37.44
N ILE A 108 3.45 -22.99 36.84
CA ILE A 108 4.49 -23.12 35.79
C ILE A 108 4.18 -22.20 34.60
N ARG A 109 2.92 -22.21 34.11
CA ARG A 109 2.45 -21.28 33.06
C ARG A 109 2.65 -19.81 33.46
N THR A 110 2.51 -19.49 34.73
CA THR A 110 2.67 -18.14 35.27
C THR A 110 4.14 -17.72 35.29
N LYS A 111 5.06 -18.59 35.70
CA LYS A 111 6.51 -18.35 35.62
C LYS A 111 6.96 -18.11 34.18
N LEU A 112 6.42 -18.87 33.24
CA LEU A 112 6.65 -18.65 31.82
C LEU A 112 6.15 -17.27 31.34
N ARG A 113 4.95 -16.85 31.74
CA ARG A 113 4.42 -15.51 31.42
C ARG A 113 5.29 -14.39 31.99
N GLN A 114 5.94 -14.61 33.13
CA GLN A 114 6.92 -13.71 33.74
C GLN A 114 8.31 -13.78 33.08
N ARG A 115 8.51 -14.61 32.04
CA ARG A 115 9.83 -14.90 31.42
C ARG A 115 10.85 -15.55 32.38
N LYS A 116 10.38 -16.13 33.50
CA LYS A 116 11.20 -16.90 34.44
C LYS A 116 11.30 -18.36 33.97
N LEU A 117 11.96 -18.56 32.84
CA LEU A 117 12.03 -19.86 32.14
C LEU A 117 12.74 -20.95 32.97
N THR A 118 13.80 -20.59 33.70
CA THR A 118 14.53 -21.52 34.56
C THR A 118 13.68 -21.99 35.73
N GLU A 119 13.00 -21.08 36.44
CA GLU A 119 12.07 -21.45 37.51
C GLU A 119 10.92 -22.34 37.00
N ALA A 120 10.40 -22.05 35.79
CA ALA A 120 9.38 -22.89 35.17
C ALA A 120 9.90 -24.30 34.85
N ALA A 121 11.16 -24.42 34.41
CA ALA A 121 11.80 -25.70 34.14
C ALA A 121 12.12 -26.48 35.43
N GLU A 122 12.46 -25.81 36.53
CA GLU A 122 12.64 -26.44 37.85
C GLU A 122 11.31 -27.00 38.38
N GLN A 123 10.25 -26.18 38.38
CA GLN A 123 8.93 -26.63 38.81
C GLN A 123 8.35 -27.77 37.95
N LEU A 124 8.80 -27.89 36.70
CA LEU A 124 8.47 -29.02 35.84
C LEU A 124 9.06 -30.34 36.36
N VAL A 125 10.29 -30.30 36.89
CA VAL A 125 10.93 -31.46 37.51
C VAL A 125 10.20 -31.86 38.78
N ASP A 126 9.83 -30.88 39.62
CA ASP A 126 9.05 -31.12 40.84
C ASP A 126 7.68 -31.76 40.53
N LEU A 127 7.03 -31.32 39.44
CA LEU A 127 5.78 -31.90 38.95
C LEU A 127 5.98 -33.35 38.49
N ALA A 128 7.08 -33.63 37.78
CA ALA A 128 7.43 -34.99 37.35
C ALA A 128 7.59 -35.93 38.57
N GLU A 129 8.37 -35.49 39.56
CA GLU A 129 8.64 -36.25 40.77
C GLU A 129 7.37 -36.56 41.54
N LEU A 130 6.48 -35.57 41.69
CA LEU A 130 5.19 -35.74 42.35
C LEU A 130 4.32 -36.80 41.65
N ILE A 131 4.19 -36.71 40.32
CA ILE A 131 3.38 -37.66 39.54
C ILE A 131 3.95 -39.08 39.61
N GLY A 132 5.28 -39.21 39.63
CA GLY A 132 5.97 -40.49 39.70
C GLY A 132 5.87 -41.20 41.06
N HIS A 133 5.81 -40.45 42.17
CA HIS A 133 5.83 -41.04 43.53
C HIS A 133 4.48 -41.00 44.26
N ALA A 134 3.54 -40.15 43.86
CA ALA A 134 2.27 -40.05 44.55
C ALA A 134 1.46 -41.37 44.42
N PRO A 135 0.75 -41.81 45.47
CA PRO A 135 -0.17 -42.95 45.38
C PRO A 135 -1.38 -42.61 44.51
N ALA A 136 -1.96 -43.58 43.80
CA ALA A 136 -3.04 -43.37 42.82
C ALA A 136 -4.27 -42.67 43.43
N GLU A 137 -4.50 -42.87 44.73
CA GLU A 137 -5.57 -42.26 45.51
C GLU A 137 -5.36 -40.76 45.74
N ALA A 138 -4.10 -40.29 45.77
CA ALA A 138 -3.77 -38.89 45.96
C ALA A 138 -3.85 -38.08 44.64
N ILE A 139 -3.57 -38.72 43.51
CA ILE A 139 -3.65 -38.08 42.20
C ILE A 139 -4.23 -39.09 41.21
N PRO A 140 -5.44 -38.85 40.67
CA PRO A 140 -6.07 -39.73 39.69
C PRO A 140 -5.18 -39.99 38.47
N VAL A 141 -5.22 -41.23 37.95
CA VAL A 141 -4.39 -41.65 36.81
C VAL A 141 -4.62 -40.79 35.57
N GLU A 142 -5.86 -40.34 35.34
CA GLU A 142 -6.18 -39.51 34.18
C GLU A 142 -5.53 -38.11 34.28
N ASP A 143 -5.53 -37.51 35.47
CA ASP A 143 -4.86 -36.22 35.69
C ASP A 143 -3.35 -36.33 35.49
N ARG A 144 -2.75 -37.47 35.90
CA ARG A 144 -1.33 -37.77 35.64
C ARG A 144 -1.05 -37.90 34.15
N ARG A 145 -1.90 -38.60 33.40
CA ARG A 145 -1.76 -38.73 31.94
C ARG A 145 -1.83 -37.38 31.25
N GLN A 146 -2.81 -36.55 31.62
CA GLN A 146 -2.97 -35.22 31.05
C GLN A 146 -1.79 -34.31 31.38
N ALA A 147 -1.32 -34.35 32.64
CA ALA A 147 -0.12 -33.64 33.05
C ALA A 147 1.11 -34.13 32.27
N ALA A 148 1.29 -35.44 32.08
CA ALA A 148 2.39 -35.99 31.30
C ALA A 148 2.39 -35.56 29.83
N VAL A 149 1.20 -35.49 29.18
CA VAL A 149 1.08 -34.91 27.83
C VAL A 149 1.52 -33.45 27.83
N TRP A 150 0.98 -32.64 28.74
CA TRP A 150 1.30 -31.22 28.84
C TRP A 150 2.80 -31.00 29.10
N MET A 151 3.41 -31.80 29.99
CA MET A 151 4.83 -31.77 30.27
C MET A 151 5.67 -32.14 29.05
N GLY A 152 5.27 -33.15 28.28
CA GLY A 152 5.92 -33.51 27.02
C GLY A 152 5.95 -32.34 26.04
N SER A 153 4.81 -31.66 25.87
CA SER A 153 4.74 -30.43 25.06
C SER A 153 5.64 -29.32 25.61
N PHE A 154 5.65 -29.12 26.93
CA PHE A 154 6.41 -28.05 27.55
C PHE A 154 7.92 -28.27 27.47
N VAL A 155 8.39 -29.51 27.69
CA VAL A 155 9.79 -29.89 27.48
C VAL A 155 10.21 -29.62 26.04
N GLU A 156 9.41 -30.03 25.05
CA GLU A 156 9.74 -29.79 23.65
C GLU A 156 9.75 -28.30 23.30
N TYR A 157 8.85 -27.52 23.89
CA TYR A 157 8.86 -26.07 23.75
C TYR A 157 10.10 -25.40 24.32
N LEU A 158 10.51 -25.77 25.54
CA LEU A 158 11.70 -25.21 26.18
C LEU A 158 13.00 -25.59 25.46
N LYS A 159 13.06 -26.78 24.84
CA LYS A 159 14.22 -27.22 24.05
C LYS A 159 14.39 -26.47 22.73
N GLY A 160 13.30 -26.00 22.14
CA GLY A 160 13.31 -25.41 20.80
C GLY A 160 12.66 -24.03 20.76
N PRO A 161 11.33 -23.94 20.59
CA PRO A 161 10.65 -22.70 20.27
C PRO A 161 10.78 -21.58 21.32
N ALA A 162 11.06 -21.89 22.60
CA ALA A 162 11.33 -20.87 23.61
C ALA A 162 12.52 -19.96 23.26
N GLY A 163 13.49 -20.45 22.47
CA GLY A 163 14.61 -19.66 21.96
C GLY A 163 15.67 -19.31 23.01
N ASP A 164 15.69 -20.01 24.15
CA ASP A 164 16.65 -19.81 25.24
C ASP A 164 17.59 -21.02 25.36
N ALA A 165 18.84 -20.83 24.94
CA ALA A 165 19.82 -21.92 24.88
C ALA A 165 20.24 -22.42 26.27
N GLU A 166 20.27 -21.56 27.27
CA GLU A 166 20.63 -21.94 28.64
C GLU A 166 19.54 -22.80 29.25
N VAL A 167 18.28 -22.40 29.06
CA VAL A 167 17.11 -23.17 29.50
C VAL A 167 17.03 -24.51 28.75
N ALA A 168 17.27 -24.52 27.44
CA ALA A 168 17.29 -25.76 26.67
C ALA A 168 18.37 -26.73 27.18
N GLN A 169 19.57 -26.23 27.51
CA GLN A 169 20.62 -27.03 28.12
C GLN A 169 20.23 -27.52 29.52
N PHE A 170 19.65 -26.66 30.35
CA PHE A 170 19.16 -27.03 31.68
C PHE A 170 18.14 -28.16 31.60
N VAL A 171 17.12 -28.01 30.74
CA VAL A 171 16.09 -29.04 30.51
C VAL A 171 16.74 -30.33 30.01
N ASN A 172 17.62 -30.28 29.02
CA ASN A 172 18.31 -31.47 28.50
C ASN A 172 19.09 -32.24 29.57
N ARG A 173 19.68 -31.56 30.56
CA ARG A 173 20.36 -32.23 31.69
C ARG A 173 19.38 -32.90 32.66
N ARG A 174 18.16 -32.38 32.79
CA ARG A 174 17.11 -32.88 33.70
C ARG A 174 16.16 -33.89 33.07
N ILE A 175 16.10 -33.98 31.73
CA ILE A 175 15.26 -34.94 31.00
C ILE A 175 15.41 -36.38 31.50
N PRO A 176 16.63 -36.92 31.76
CA PRO A 176 16.75 -38.29 32.28
C PRO A 176 15.99 -38.50 33.59
N SER A 177 16.04 -37.52 34.51
CA SER A 177 15.30 -37.57 35.77
C SER A 177 13.79 -37.47 35.53
N VAL A 178 13.33 -36.53 34.69
CA VAL A 178 11.91 -36.39 34.31
C VAL A 178 11.37 -37.69 33.68
N ASN A 179 12.12 -38.28 32.75
CA ASN A 179 11.76 -39.54 32.11
C ASN A 179 11.76 -40.71 33.11
N SER A 180 12.68 -40.71 34.08
CA SER A 180 12.70 -41.72 35.14
C SER A 180 11.46 -41.64 36.04
N TYR A 181 10.98 -40.43 36.35
CA TYR A 181 9.76 -40.26 37.14
C TYR A 181 8.50 -40.59 36.33
N LEU A 182 8.53 -40.37 35.02
CA LEU A 182 7.39 -40.57 34.12
C LEU A 182 7.47 -41.85 33.28
N GLN A 183 8.21 -42.89 33.72
CA GLN A 183 8.37 -44.12 32.93
C GLN A 183 7.03 -44.76 32.54
N GLU A 184 6.04 -44.73 33.43
CA GLU A 184 4.69 -45.24 33.19
C GLU A 184 3.86 -44.39 32.21
N TYR A 185 4.28 -43.14 31.95
CA TYR A 185 3.57 -42.16 31.12
C TYR A 185 4.36 -41.77 29.86
N GLY A 186 5.34 -42.59 29.45
CA GLY A 186 6.22 -42.28 28.32
C GLY A 186 5.49 -42.02 27.00
N GLU A 187 4.39 -42.74 26.73
CA GLU A 187 3.55 -42.53 25.54
C GLU A 187 2.88 -41.15 25.55
N GLN A 188 2.39 -40.71 26.72
CA GLN A 188 1.77 -39.40 26.89
C GLN A 188 2.78 -38.27 26.69
N VAL A 189 3.97 -38.41 27.28
CA VAL A 189 5.08 -37.47 27.07
C VAL A 189 5.43 -37.37 25.58
N ALA A 190 5.60 -38.51 24.91
CA ALA A 190 5.92 -38.55 23.48
C ALA A 190 4.80 -37.92 22.61
N SER A 191 3.53 -38.15 22.95
CA SER A 191 2.39 -37.53 22.27
C SER A 191 2.43 -36.00 22.37
N GLY A 192 2.70 -35.47 23.57
CA GLY A 192 2.85 -34.03 23.79
C GLY A 192 4.01 -33.41 23.01
N GLN A 193 5.17 -34.09 22.98
CA GLN A 193 6.32 -33.67 22.18
C GLN A 193 5.99 -33.66 20.69
N ALA A 194 5.33 -34.72 20.20
CA ALA A 194 4.94 -34.83 18.80
C ALA A 194 3.95 -33.72 18.39
N ALA A 195 3.06 -33.29 19.28
CA ALA A 195 2.13 -32.18 19.02
C ALA A 195 2.88 -30.86 18.75
N VAL A 196 3.87 -30.52 19.59
CA VAL A 196 4.71 -29.34 19.39
C VAL A 196 5.49 -29.44 18.08
N GLY A 197 6.08 -30.60 17.81
CA GLY A 197 6.82 -30.83 16.56
C GLY A 197 5.96 -30.72 15.30
N ARG A 198 4.66 -31.06 15.35
CA ARG A 198 3.72 -30.86 14.24
C ARG A 198 3.44 -29.36 14.01
N VAL A 199 3.11 -28.64 15.08
CA VAL A 199 2.81 -27.21 15.02
C VAL A 199 4.04 -26.42 14.52
N GLN A 200 5.24 -26.77 15.00
CA GLN A 200 6.48 -26.16 14.52
C GLN A 200 6.71 -26.36 13.02
N ARG A 201 6.56 -27.59 12.52
CA ARG A 201 6.72 -27.88 11.08
C ARG A 201 5.75 -27.06 10.25
N GLN A 202 4.48 -26.99 10.66
CA GLN A 202 3.48 -26.18 9.97
C GLN A 202 3.87 -24.69 9.90
N PHE A 203 4.37 -24.11 10.99
CA PHE A 203 4.82 -22.72 10.99
C PHE A 203 6.13 -22.51 10.20
N GLN A 204 7.04 -23.50 10.20
CA GLN A 204 8.25 -23.46 9.38
C GLN A 204 7.91 -23.47 7.89
N ASP A 205 6.99 -24.34 7.47
CA ASP A 205 6.50 -24.40 6.09
C ASP A 205 5.84 -23.07 5.68
N GLN A 206 5.01 -22.49 6.55
CA GLN A 206 4.41 -21.17 6.32
C GLN A 206 5.46 -20.06 6.23
N LEU A 207 6.47 -20.08 7.10
CA LEU A 207 7.56 -19.11 7.08
C LEU A 207 8.36 -19.22 5.79
N GLN A 208 8.66 -20.45 5.35
CA GLN A 208 9.39 -20.69 4.11
C GLN A 208 8.62 -20.16 2.91
N THR A 209 7.31 -20.46 2.81
CA THR A 209 6.44 -19.92 1.76
C THR A 209 6.46 -18.39 1.73
N VAL A 210 6.36 -17.72 2.89
CA VAL A 210 6.40 -16.25 2.97
C VAL A 210 7.76 -15.69 2.54
N LEU A 211 8.86 -16.39 2.85
CA LEU A 211 10.20 -15.99 2.43
C LEU A 211 10.39 -16.20 0.92
N ASP A 212 9.89 -17.30 0.36
CA ASP A 212 9.95 -17.61 -1.06
C ASP A 212 9.12 -16.64 -1.91
N GLU A 213 7.88 -16.33 -1.49
CA GLU A 213 7.04 -15.28 -2.06
C GLU A 213 7.75 -13.92 -2.06
N SER A 214 8.43 -13.58 -0.96
CA SER A 214 9.16 -12.32 -0.88
C SER A 214 10.37 -12.29 -1.82
N SER A 215 11.05 -13.42 -2.03
CA SER A 215 12.20 -13.54 -2.91
C SER A 215 11.81 -13.49 -4.40
N THR A 216 10.71 -14.13 -4.76
CA THR A 216 10.12 -14.11 -6.11
C THR A 216 9.58 -12.74 -6.46
N ALA A 217 8.80 -12.12 -5.57
CA ALA A 217 8.33 -10.74 -5.74
C ALA A 217 9.50 -9.75 -5.87
N LYS A 218 10.59 -9.94 -5.12
CA LYS A 218 11.82 -9.14 -5.26
C LYS A 218 12.47 -9.33 -6.63
N THR A 219 12.51 -10.55 -7.13
CA THR A 219 13.09 -10.88 -8.45
C THR A 219 12.24 -10.32 -9.59
N GLU A 220 10.92 -10.41 -9.50
CA GLU A 220 10.00 -9.82 -10.48
C GLU A 220 10.01 -8.29 -10.45
N ALA A 221 10.08 -7.67 -9.26
CA ALA A 221 10.23 -6.23 -9.13
C ALA A 221 11.54 -5.75 -9.78
N LEU A 222 12.67 -6.40 -9.47
CA LEU A 222 13.96 -6.12 -10.09
C LEU A 222 13.93 -6.35 -11.61
N ARG A 223 13.22 -7.36 -12.09
CA ARG A 223 13.07 -7.63 -13.53
C ARG A 223 12.26 -6.53 -14.23
N ARG A 224 11.12 -6.13 -13.67
CA ARG A 224 10.31 -5.01 -14.20
C ARG A 224 11.10 -3.70 -14.21
N GLU A 225 11.93 -3.52 -13.20
CA GLU A 225 12.81 -2.37 -13.05
C GLU A 225 13.92 -2.33 -14.11
N ILE A 226 14.53 -3.48 -14.40
CA ILE A 226 15.49 -3.64 -15.53
C ILE A 226 14.77 -3.42 -16.87
N GLU A 227 13.60 -4.02 -17.09
CA GLU A 227 12.83 -3.83 -18.34
C GLU A 227 12.42 -2.36 -18.55
N ASN A 228 12.03 -1.67 -17.48
CA ASN A 228 11.74 -0.23 -17.51
C ASN A 228 12.99 0.59 -17.84
N LYS A 229 14.15 0.25 -17.25
CA LYS A 229 15.44 0.89 -17.56
C LYS A 229 15.81 0.68 -19.03
N ASP A 230 15.72 -0.54 -19.56
CA ASP A 230 16.07 -0.87 -20.94
C ASP A 230 15.14 -0.18 -21.95
N LYS A 231 13.86 -0.02 -21.60
CA LYS A 231 12.91 0.77 -22.39
C LYS A 231 13.31 2.26 -22.38
N LEU A 232 13.58 2.82 -21.22
CA LEU A 232 13.95 4.22 -21.06
C LEU A 232 15.27 4.56 -21.77
N GLU A 233 16.25 3.66 -21.74
CA GLU A 233 17.51 3.82 -22.49
C GLU A 233 17.32 3.79 -24.00
N ARG A 234 16.38 2.99 -24.52
CA ARG A 234 16.01 2.98 -25.94
C ARG A 234 15.35 4.30 -26.34
N ASP A 235 14.32 4.70 -25.59
CA ASP A 235 13.59 5.95 -25.84
C ASP A 235 14.54 7.17 -25.79
N TYR A 236 15.51 7.16 -24.86
CA TYR A 236 16.53 8.20 -24.78
C TYR A 236 17.49 8.21 -25.98
N ARG A 237 17.95 7.04 -26.44
CA ARG A 237 18.81 6.92 -27.62
C ARG A 237 18.11 7.41 -28.89
N ASP A 238 16.84 7.07 -29.05
CA ASP A 238 16.04 7.49 -30.21
C ASP A 238 15.79 8.99 -30.18
N ALA A 239 15.42 9.55 -29.02
CA ALA A 239 15.28 10.99 -28.85
C ALA A 239 16.60 11.76 -29.12
N GLN A 240 17.75 11.19 -28.75
CA GLN A 240 19.06 11.78 -29.04
C GLN A 240 19.35 11.81 -30.55
N LYS A 241 19.03 10.74 -31.28
CA LYS A 241 19.15 10.69 -32.74
C LYS A 241 18.22 11.69 -33.43
N ASP A 242 16.98 11.79 -32.95
CA ASP A 242 16.00 12.75 -33.46
C ASP A 242 16.45 14.18 -33.22
N GLN A 243 17.01 14.48 -32.04
CA GLN A 243 17.55 15.80 -31.72
C GLN A 243 18.74 16.15 -32.59
N ALA A 244 19.69 15.23 -32.78
CA ALA A 244 20.83 15.43 -33.66
C ALA A 244 20.41 15.66 -35.12
N SER A 245 19.45 14.88 -35.61
CA SER A 245 18.91 15.00 -36.96
C SER A 245 18.16 16.33 -37.16
N ALA A 246 17.35 16.74 -36.18
CA ALA A 246 16.65 18.01 -36.21
C ALA A 246 17.61 19.20 -36.16
N LYS A 247 18.65 19.14 -35.31
CA LYS A 247 19.69 20.16 -35.23
C LYS A 247 20.42 20.32 -36.56
N LYS A 248 20.83 19.20 -37.16
CA LYS A 248 21.48 19.18 -38.48
C LYS A 248 20.59 19.77 -39.58
N LEU A 249 19.31 19.39 -39.61
CA LEU A 249 18.34 19.95 -40.57
C LEU A 249 18.12 21.45 -40.39
N VAL A 250 18.15 21.95 -39.15
CA VAL A 250 18.09 23.39 -38.87
C VAL A 250 19.38 24.08 -39.30
N GLU A 251 20.55 23.53 -38.96
CA GLU A 251 21.84 24.13 -39.32
C GLU A 251 22.05 24.20 -40.85
N GLU A 252 21.79 23.10 -41.56
CA GLU A 252 21.95 23.02 -43.03
C GLU A 252 20.81 23.72 -43.77
N GLY A 253 19.57 23.59 -43.28
CA GLY A 253 18.39 24.14 -43.92
C GLY A 253 18.17 25.62 -43.66
N ALA A 254 18.45 26.12 -42.45
CA ALA A 254 18.23 27.53 -42.12
C ALA A 254 19.16 28.45 -42.91
N ALA A 255 20.43 28.07 -43.10
CA ALA A 255 21.36 28.87 -43.89
C ALA A 255 20.93 29.03 -45.35
N ASP A 256 20.44 27.95 -45.98
CA ASP A 256 19.92 27.98 -47.35
C ASP A 256 18.62 28.78 -47.46
N LEU A 257 17.72 28.65 -46.48
CA LEU A 257 16.46 29.40 -46.43
C LEU A 257 16.70 30.91 -46.18
N ASP A 258 17.62 31.26 -45.28
CA ASP A 258 18.00 32.65 -45.00
C ASP A 258 18.65 33.29 -46.24
N ALA A 259 19.50 32.56 -46.96
CA ALA A 259 20.06 33.01 -48.22
C ALA A 259 18.99 33.25 -49.29
N LYS A 260 18.00 32.34 -49.41
CA LYS A 260 16.85 32.48 -50.31
C LYS A 260 15.96 33.68 -49.94
N LEU A 261 15.67 33.87 -48.66
CA LEU A 261 14.92 35.03 -48.17
C LEU A 261 15.66 36.33 -48.49
N GLY A 262 16.96 36.41 -48.20
CA GLY A 262 17.77 37.58 -48.52
C GLY A 262 17.83 37.88 -50.03
N ALA A 263 17.82 36.86 -50.89
CA ALA A 263 17.75 37.05 -52.33
C ALA A 263 16.38 37.57 -52.78
N LEU A 264 15.28 37.01 -52.26
CA LEU A 264 13.91 37.47 -52.55
C LEU A 264 13.68 38.90 -52.06
N GLU A 265 14.19 39.26 -50.88
CA GLU A 265 14.09 40.62 -50.34
C GLU A 265 14.83 41.64 -51.19
N LYS A 266 16.02 41.29 -51.69
CA LYS A 266 16.75 42.14 -52.66
C LYS A 266 15.95 42.35 -53.94
N GLN A 267 15.34 41.29 -54.48
CA GLN A 267 14.51 41.37 -55.69
C GLN A 267 13.24 42.20 -55.47
N LEU A 268 12.58 42.06 -54.31
CA LEU A 268 11.42 42.87 -53.95
C LEU A 268 11.79 44.34 -53.81
N THR A 269 12.92 44.64 -53.17
CA THR A 269 13.38 46.02 -52.96
C THR A 269 13.68 46.70 -54.29
N SER A 270 14.39 46.03 -55.20
CA SER A 270 14.68 46.59 -56.52
C SER A 270 13.40 46.77 -57.35
N LEU A 271 12.46 45.84 -57.26
CA LEU A 271 11.19 45.90 -57.98
C LEU A 271 10.30 47.04 -57.45
N GLN A 272 10.22 47.24 -56.13
CA GLN A 272 9.52 48.37 -55.51
C GLN A 272 10.10 49.71 -55.97
N GLU A 273 11.41 49.80 -56.12
CA GLU A 273 12.07 51.01 -56.62
C GLU A 273 11.74 51.26 -58.10
N THR A 274 11.63 50.22 -58.92
CA THR A 274 11.16 50.35 -60.30
C THR A 274 9.69 50.74 -60.39
N GLU A 275 8.83 50.17 -59.55
CA GLU A 275 7.39 50.48 -59.50
C GLU A 275 7.17 51.94 -59.07
N ARG A 276 7.98 52.45 -58.13
CA ARG A 276 7.99 53.87 -57.76
C ARG A 276 8.36 54.77 -58.95
N LYS A 277 9.44 54.46 -59.66
CA LYS A 277 9.87 55.21 -60.84
C LYS A 277 8.82 55.19 -61.96
N LEU A 278 8.18 54.04 -62.20
CA LEU A 278 7.09 53.91 -63.16
C LEU A 278 5.88 54.73 -62.74
N SER A 279 5.50 54.70 -61.46
CA SER A 279 4.41 55.51 -60.91
C SER A 279 4.66 57.00 -61.11
N ASP A 280 5.87 57.47 -60.81
CA ASP A 280 6.28 58.86 -61.00
C ASP A 280 6.21 59.25 -62.49
N ALA A 281 6.68 58.40 -63.40
CA ALA A 281 6.63 58.63 -64.85
C ALA A 281 5.18 58.67 -65.39
N ILE A 282 4.33 57.75 -64.95
CA ILE A 282 2.91 57.70 -65.28
C ILE A 282 2.22 59.00 -64.84
N LEU A 283 2.47 59.46 -63.60
CA LEU A 283 1.89 60.70 -63.07
C LEU A 283 2.32 61.92 -63.89
N ASN A 284 3.60 62.02 -64.25
CA ASN A 284 4.12 63.12 -65.05
C ASN A 284 3.49 63.14 -66.45
N LEU A 285 3.44 62.00 -67.14
CA LEU A 285 2.84 61.90 -68.47
C LEU A 285 1.33 62.16 -68.44
N ALA A 286 0.62 61.68 -67.44
CA ALA A 286 -0.80 61.98 -67.25
C ALA A 286 -1.03 63.49 -67.05
N TYR A 287 -0.13 64.17 -66.32
CA TYR A 287 -0.18 65.62 -66.15
C TYR A 287 0.04 66.36 -67.47
N GLU A 288 1.07 65.98 -68.25
CA GLU A 288 1.35 66.54 -69.59
C GLU A 288 0.17 66.34 -70.54
N MET A 289 -0.40 65.13 -70.59
CA MET A 289 -1.59 64.83 -71.38
C MET A 289 -2.78 65.72 -70.97
N SER A 290 -2.97 65.95 -69.67
CA SER A 290 -4.04 66.84 -69.18
C SER A 290 -3.83 68.30 -69.61
N ALA A 291 -2.58 68.77 -69.65
CA ALA A 291 -2.23 70.10 -70.11
C ALA A 291 -2.49 70.25 -71.61
N LEU A 292 -2.04 69.26 -72.39
CA LEU A 292 -2.26 69.20 -73.83
C LEU A 292 -3.74 69.15 -74.19
N GLN A 293 -4.54 68.40 -73.42
CA GLN A 293 -5.99 68.35 -73.58
C GLN A 293 -6.65 69.73 -73.36
N ARG A 294 -6.24 70.47 -72.33
CA ARG A 294 -6.72 71.84 -72.09
C ARG A 294 -6.36 72.79 -73.24
N ASP A 295 -5.17 72.64 -73.81
CA ASP A 295 -4.73 73.46 -74.95
C ASP A 295 -5.49 73.12 -76.23
N LEU A 296 -5.76 71.84 -76.49
CA LEU A 296 -6.64 71.39 -77.59
C LEU A 296 -8.05 71.99 -77.45
N GLU A 297 -8.65 71.91 -76.27
CA GLU A 297 -9.96 72.49 -75.99
C GLU A 297 -9.98 74.02 -76.18
N ARG A 298 -8.88 74.71 -75.87
CA ARG A 298 -8.72 76.14 -76.16
C ARG A 298 -8.65 76.40 -77.65
N LEU A 299 -7.85 75.66 -78.41
CA LEU A 299 -7.67 75.83 -79.86
C LEU A 299 -8.96 75.52 -80.63
N GLN A 300 -9.70 74.49 -80.24
CA GLN A 300 -10.98 74.11 -80.85
C GLN A 300 -12.04 75.22 -80.74
N ARG A 301 -11.99 76.06 -79.68
CA ARG A 301 -12.89 77.23 -79.56
C ARG A 301 -12.61 78.31 -80.62
N TYR A 302 -11.41 78.35 -81.21
CA TYR A 302 -11.03 79.33 -82.25
C TYR A 302 -11.31 78.85 -83.68
N GLU A 303 -11.68 77.58 -83.88
CA GLU A 303 -11.93 76.99 -85.20
C GLU A 303 -13.18 77.58 -85.90
N GLY A 304 -14.07 78.23 -85.13
CA GLY A 304 -15.25 78.95 -85.63
C GLY A 304 -14.98 80.28 -86.35
N TYR A 305 -13.73 80.77 -86.39
CA TYR A 305 -13.37 82.05 -87.01
C TYR A 305 -12.85 81.86 -88.47
N PRO A 306 -13.57 82.35 -89.50
CA PRO A 306 -13.26 82.05 -90.91
C PRO A 306 -11.88 82.52 -91.40
N ALA A 307 -11.36 83.62 -90.85
CA ALA A 307 -10.11 84.25 -91.32
C ALA A 307 -8.82 83.51 -90.93
N ALA A 308 -8.88 82.60 -89.95
CA ALA A 308 -7.70 81.90 -89.42
C ALA A 308 -7.87 80.37 -89.38
N LYS A 309 -8.97 79.85 -89.92
CA LYS A 309 -9.40 78.44 -89.82
C LYS A 309 -8.28 77.44 -90.15
N ARG A 310 -7.59 77.63 -91.29
CA ARG A 310 -6.53 76.71 -91.74
C ARG A 310 -5.35 76.62 -90.76
N ILE A 311 -4.93 77.75 -90.19
CA ILE A 311 -3.82 77.81 -89.23
C ILE A 311 -4.18 77.10 -87.91
N TYR A 312 -5.44 77.22 -87.47
CA TYR A 312 -5.91 76.54 -86.26
C TYR A 312 -6.14 75.04 -86.49
N THR A 313 -6.67 74.63 -87.65
CA THR A 313 -6.84 73.21 -88.00
C THR A 313 -5.50 72.46 -88.01
N ASP A 314 -4.45 73.03 -88.61
CA ASP A 314 -3.12 72.39 -88.64
C ASP A 314 -2.54 72.23 -87.22
N LYS A 315 -2.65 73.27 -86.37
CA LYS A 315 -2.20 73.22 -84.96
C LYS A 315 -3.01 72.25 -84.10
N ILE A 316 -4.32 72.11 -84.35
CA ILE A 316 -5.17 71.13 -83.66
C ILE A 316 -4.73 69.72 -84.05
N ASN A 317 -4.48 69.46 -85.34
CA ASN A 317 -4.02 68.15 -85.82
C ASN A 317 -2.65 67.78 -85.26
N GLU A 318 -1.71 68.73 -85.20
CA GLU A 318 -0.39 68.54 -84.58
C GLU A 318 -0.51 68.18 -83.09
N LYS A 319 -1.29 68.95 -82.32
CA LYS A 319 -1.51 68.71 -80.88
C LYS A 319 -2.30 67.43 -80.61
N ALA A 320 -3.22 67.05 -81.50
CA ALA A 320 -3.94 65.79 -81.40
C ALA A 320 -3.03 64.59 -81.67
N ALA A 321 -2.10 64.69 -82.63
CA ALA A 321 -1.10 63.66 -82.87
C ALA A 321 -0.13 63.50 -81.69
N GLU A 322 0.34 64.62 -81.10
CA GLU A 322 1.16 64.63 -79.89
C GLU A 322 0.43 63.94 -78.71
N ARG A 323 -0.88 64.16 -78.57
CA ARG A 323 -1.70 63.53 -77.53
C ARG A 323 -1.81 62.02 -77.71
N GLU A 324 -2.01 61.55 -78.94
CA GLU A 324 -2.11 60.12 -79.22
C GLU A 324 -0.77 59.40 -79.01
N LEU A 325 0.36 60.06 -79.29
CA LEU A 325 1.68 59.54 -78.95
C LEU A 325 1.87 59.42 -77.42
N LEU A 326 1.58 60.48 -76.66
CA LEU A 326 1.65 60.44 -75.19
C LEU A 326 0.70 59.40 -74.59
N ARG A 327 -0.48 59.21 -75.19
CA ARG A 327 -1.45 58.18 -74.77
C ARG A 327 -0.88 56.78 -74.99
N ALA A 328 -0.22 56.53 -76.12
CA ALA A 328 0.41 55.25 -76.39
C ALA A 328 1.54 54.95 -75.39
N ASP A 329 2.36 55.95 -75.07
CA ASP A 329 3.43 55.85 -74.07
C ASP A 329 2.86 55.58 -72.67
N LEU A 330 1.80 56.28 -72.27
CA LEU A 330 1.12 56.08 -70.99
C LEU A 330 0.55 54.66 -70.88
N MET A 331 -0.09 54.14 -71.94
CA MET A 331 -0.59 52.77 -71.97
C MET A 331 0.53 51.72 -71.86
N SER A 332 1.67 51.97 -72.50
CA SER A 332 2.87 51.13 -72.38
C SER A 332 3.42 51.12 -70.95
N LEU A 333 3.48 52.30 -70.29
CA LEU A 333 3.90 52.40 -68.90
C LEU A 333 2.93 51.72 -67.93
N TYR A 334 1.62 51.83 -68.12
CA TYR A 334 0.66 51.09 -67.30
C TYR A 334 0.80 49.57 -67.46
N ALA A 335 1.04 49.08 -68.68
CA ALA A 335 1.26 47.66 -68.92
C ALA A 335 2.53 47.13 -68.23
N THR A 336 3.62 47.90 -68.27
CA THR A 336 4.87 47.55 -67.57
C THR A 336 4.74 47.64 -66.05
N HIS A 337 4.02 48.64 -65.53
CA HIS A 337 3.68 48.74 -64.11
C HIS A 337 2.88 47.52 -63.64
N ASP A 338 1.80 47.16 -64.35
CA ASP A 338 0.96 46.00 -64.01
C ASP A 338 1.75 44.67 -64.05
N GLN A 339 2.69 44.53 -64.99
CA GLN A 339 3.62 43.41 -65.00
C GLN A 339 4.55 43.40 -63.77
N ALA A 340 5.07 44.56 -63.36
CA ALA A 340 5.89 44.69 -62.16
C ALA A 340 5.10 44.36 -60.88
N THR A 341 3.88 44.85 -60.74
CA THR A 341 3.00 44.56 -59.59
C THR A 341 2.68 43.06 -59.49
N ARG A 342 2.35 42.40 -60.60
CA ARG A 342 2.14 40.93 -60.61
C ARG A 342 3.40 40.18 -60.20
N ARG A 343 4.58 40.62 -60.66
CA ARG A 343 5.85 40.01 -60.28
C ARG A 343 6.15 40.18 -58.79
N ALA A 344 5.82 41.33 -58.23
CA ALA A 344 5.96 41.59 -56.80
C ALA A 344 5.07 40.65 -55.95
N GLN A 345 3.81 40.45 -56.37
CA GLN A 345 2.91 39.50 -55.72
C GLN A 345 3.46 38.07 -55.71
N GLN A 346 3.97 37.59 -56.85
CA GLN A 346 4.61 36.26 -56.93
C GLN A 346 5.80 36.12 -55.98
N LEU A 347 6.65 37.15 -55.87
CA LEU A 347 7.80 37.14 -54.96
C LEU A 347 7.37 37.17 -53.49
N LEU A 348 6.29 37.88 -53.14
CA LEU A 348 5.73 37.88 -51.80
C LEU A 348 5.15 36.51 -51.41
N GLU A 349 4.47 35.83 -52.32
CA GLU A 349 3.99 34.46 -52.10
C GLU A 349 5.15 33.48 -51.88
N GLN A 350 6.18 33.54 -52.73
CA GLN A 350 7.40 32.76 -52.57
C GLN A 350 8.07 33.03 -51.22
N ARG A 351 8.19 34.29 -50.81
CA ARG A 351 8.72 34.67 -49.50
C ARG A 351 7.89 34.08 -48.36
N SER A 352 6.56 34.16 -48.44
CA SER A 352 5.66 33.60 -47.43
C SER A 352 5.80 32.08 -47.27
N THR A 353 5.94 31.35 -48.38
CA THR A 353 6.15 29.89 -48.34
C THR A 353 7.48 29.51 -47.68
N VAL A 354 8.56 30.22 -48.00
CA VAL A 354 9.89 30.01 -47.39
C VAL A 354 9.85 30.30 -45.89
N TYR A 355 9.22 31.40 -45.46
CA TYR A 355 9.01 31.70 -44.03
C TYR A 355 8.19 30.62 -43.31
N GLY A 356 7.14 30.12 -43.95
CA GLY A 356 6.32 29.03 -43.40
C GLY A 356 7.15 27.77 -43.12
N PHE A 357 8.02 27.40 -44.06
CA PHE A 357 8.91 26.24 -43.91
C PHE A 357 9.95 26.45 -42.80
N GLN A 358 10.55 27.64 -42.71
CA GLN A 358 11.49 27.99 -41.64
C GLN A 358 10.84 27.90 -40.25
N ASN A 359 9.61 28.42 -40.10
CA ASN A 359 8.85 28.31 -38.85
C ASN A 359 8.51 26.87 -38.48
N GLN A 360 8.18 26.02 -39.47
CA GLN A 360 7.94 24.59 -39.22
C GLN A 360 9.19 23.87 -38.72
N LEU A 361 10.35 24.16 -39.31
CA LEU A 361 11.64 23.60 -38.87
C LEU A 361 12.00 24.05 -37.44
N ALA A 362 11.86 25.35 -37.14
CA ALA A 362 12.08 25.88 -35.80
C ALA A 362 11.16 25.21 -34.76
N ASN A 363 9.86 25.11 -35.06
CA ASN A 363 8.88 24.47 -34.18
C ASN A 363 9.13 22.97 -34.00
N LYS A 364 9.65 22.28 -35.02
CA LYS A 364 10.05 20.86 -34.89
C LYS A 364 11.25 20.73 -33.95
N SER A 365 12.26 21.59 -34.08
CA SER A 365 13.47 21.56 -33.24
C SER A 365 13.18 21.85 -31.77
N VAL A 366 12.31 22.83 -31.48
CA VAL A 366 11.85 23.13 -30.11
C VAL A 366 11.12 21.94 -29.48
N ARG A 367 10.21 21.29 -30.24
CA ARG A 367 9.47 20.11 -29.74
C ARG A 367 10.38 18.94 -29.40
N VAL A 368 11.32 18.62 -30.29
CA VAL A 368 12.26 17.51 -30.09
C VAL A 368 13.19 17.78 -28.89
N SER A 369 13.68 19.02 -28.75
CA SER A 369 14.51 19.41 -27.60
C SER A 369 13.74 19.33 -26.27
N ALA A 370 12.50 19.79 -26.24
CA ALA A 370 11.65 19.70 -25.05
C ALA A 370 11.32 18.24 -24.66
N GLN A 371 11.11 17.36 -25.64
CA GLN A 371 10.90 15.92 -25.40
C GLN A 371 12.15 15.27 -24.81
N TYR A 372 13.32 15.60 -25.33
CA TYR A 372 14.60 15.10 -24.83
C TYR A 372 14.87 15.53 -23.38
N GLU A 373 14.65 16.81 -23.03
CA GLU A 373 14.82 17.29 -21.65
C GLU A 373 13.88 16.60 -20.64
N ARG A 374 12.62 16.34 -21.04
CA ARG A 374 11.67 15.61 -20.21
C ARG A 374 12.15 14.19 -19.92
N LEU A 375 12.58 13.47 -20.95
CA LEU A 375 13.13 12.12 -20.80
C LEU A 375 14.39 12.09 -19.94
N GLN A 376 15.27 13.09 -20.06
CA GLN A 376 16.46 13.22 -19.23
C GLN A 376 16.12 13.40 -17.73
N LYS A 377 15.11 14.21 -17.40
CA LYS A 377 14.63 14.38 -16.02
C LYS A 377 13.99 13.10 -15.46
N LEU A 378 13.17 12.43 -16.27
CA LEU A 378 12.48 11.21 -15.89
C LEU A 378 13.48 10.07 -15.59
N ALA A 379 14.51 9.93 -16.44
CA ALA A 379 15.60 8.98 -16.23
C ALA A 379 16.39 9.24 -14.94
N ARG A 380 16.71 10.50 -14.62
CA ARG A 380 17.40 10.83 -13.36
C ARG A 380 16.58 10.52 -12.11
N THR A 381 15.27 10.69 -12.18
CA THR A 381 14.37 10.50 -11.04
C THR A 381 14.10 9.02 -10.81
N GLN A 382 13.75 8.28 -11.87
CA GLN A 382 13.50 6.85 -11.77
C GLN A 382 14.75 6.08 -11.34
N LEU A 383 15.94 6.41 -11.84
CA LEU A 383 17.18 5.73 -11.42
C LEU A 383 17.47 5.87 -9.91
N ARG A 384 17.06 6.99 -9.29
CA ARG A 384 17.18 7.19 -7.84
C ARG A 384 16.12 6.42 -7.06
N GLU A 385 14.86 6.46 -7.51
CA GLU A 385 13.76 5.73 -6.88
C GLU A 385 14.07 4.24 -6.82
N ILE A 386 14.56 3.69 -7.94
CA ILE A 386 15.02 2.31 -8.12
C ILE A 386 16.10 1.92 -7.11
N GLN A 387 17.08 2.80 -6.86
CA GLN A 387 18.13 2.57 -5.87
C GLN A 387 17.63 2.61 -4.43
N THR A 388 16.50 3.25 -4.17
CA THR A 388 15.93 3.44 -2.83
C THR A 388 14.78 2.49 -2.50
N SER A 389 14.15 1.87 -3.50
CA SER A 389 13.04 0.93 -3.32
C SER A 389 13.53 -0.51 -3.13
N ALA A 390 14.05 -0.82 -1.94
CA ALA A 390 14.14 -2.19 -1.46
C ALA A 390 12.96 -2.47 -0.50
N PRO A 391 11.90 -3.20 -0.91
CA PRO A 391 10.77 -3.47 -0.04
C PRO A 391 11.16 -4.52 1.01
N GLY A 392 10.96 -4.16 2.28
CA GLY A 392 11.22 -4.99 3.43
C GLY A 392 10.32 -6.22 3.53
N SER A 393 10.94 -7.39 3.43
CA SER A 393 10.42 -8.65 3.96
C SER A 393 10.45 -8.62 5.50
N SER A 394 9.53 -7.91 6.16
CA SER A 394 9.71 -7.67 7.61
C SER A 394 8.48 -7.84 8.50
N GLY A 395 7.24 -7.68 8.00
CA GLY A 395 6.05 -7.78 8.87
C GLY A 395 5.55 -9.22 9.12
N ARG A 396 5.15 -9.92 8.05
CA ARG A 396 4.50 -11.24 8.14
C ARG A 396 5.43 -12.34 8.66
N ALA A 397 6.68 -12.37 8.17
CA ALA A 397 7.69 -13.30 8.65
C ALA A 397 8.00 -13.11 10.14
N GLN A 398 8.10 -11.85 10.61
CA GLN A 398 8.32 -11.56 12.02
C GLN A 398 7.10 -11.96 12.87
N ALA A 399 5.88 -11.74 12.39
CA ALA A 399 4.67 -12.20 13.07
C ALA A 399 4.62 -13.73 13.23
N LEU A 400 5.02 -14.50 12.20
CA LEU A 400 5.10 -15.95 12.28
C LEU A 400 6.16 -16.42 13.29
N ARG A 401 7.36 -15.82 13.29
CA ARG A 401 8.40 -16.10 14.29
C ARG A 401 7.91 -15.80 15.71
N ASN A 402 7.26 -14.66 15.92
CA ASN A 402 6.72 -14.28 17.22
C ASN A 402 5.66 -15.29 17.70
N LYS A 403 4.80 -15.79 16.81
CA LYS A 403 3.85 -16.87 17.14
C LYS A 403 4.56 -18.16 17.51
N MET A 404 5.53 -18.61 16.70
CA MET A 404 6.33 -19.81 17.00
C MET A 404 7.04 -19.74 18.36
N GLN A 405 7.46 -18.55 18.79
CA GLN A 405 8.12 -18.37 20.08
C GLN A 405 7.14 -18.26 21.26
N SER A 406 5.83 -18.10 21.00
CA SER A 406 4.82 -17.96 22.05
C SER A 406 4.33 -19.32 22.52
N TRP A 407 4.39 -19.57 23.84
CA TRP A 407 3.83 -20.80 24.41
C TRP A 407 2.33 -20.97 24.17
N SER A 408 1.58 -19.86 24.07
CA SER A 408 0.15 -19.88 23.75
C SER A 408 -0.18 -20.49 22.38
N THR A 409 0.84 -20.72 21.54
CA THR A 409 0.69 -21.44 20.27
C THR A 409 0.63 -22.95 20.46
N TYR A 410 1.14 -23.46 21.58
CA TYR A 410 1.23 -24.89 21.90
C TYR A 410 0.34 -25.30 23.06
N ASP A 411 -0.12 -24.34 23.87
CA ASP A 411 -0.99 -24.55 25.03
C ASP A 411 -2.32 -23.84 24.83
N SER A 412 -3.38 -24.65 24.70
CA SER A 412 -4.77 -24.23 24.48
C SER A 412 -5.48 -23.77 25.77
N PHE A 413 -4.72 -23.45 26.82
CA PHE A 413 -5.25 -23.07 28.14
C PHE A 413 -6.28 -21.94 28.05
N ASP A 414 -7.52 -22.27 28.40
CA ASP A 414 -8.63 -21.34 28.49
C ASP A 414 -9.03 -21.20 29.97
N ALA A 415 -8.58 -20.10 30.57
CA ALA A 415 -8.86 -19.79 31.96
C ALA A 415 -10.36 -19.73 32.26
N ALA A 416 -11.19 -19.24 31.32
CA ALA A 416 -12.63 -19.15 31.55
C ALA A 416 -13.26 -20.54 31.59
N ALA A 417 -12.87 -21.41 30.66
CA ALA A 417 -13.34 -22.79 30.63
C ALA A 417 -12.89 -23.58 31.86
N GLU A 418 -11.65 -23.42 32.31
CA GLU A 418 -11.14 -24.12 33.49
C GLU A 418 -11.85 -23.69 34.78
N LEU A 419 -12.04 -22.38 34.99
CA LEU A 419 -12.74 -21.89 36.18
C LEU A 419 -14.24 -22.20 36.13
N SER A 420 -14.84 -22.25 34.94
CA SER A 420 -16.23 -22.71 34.79
C SER A 420 -16.38 -24.20 35.13
N ALA A 421 -15.42 -25.05 34.75
CA ALA A 421 -15.43 -26.46 35.11
C ALA A 421 -15.30 -26.65 36.62
N LEU A 422 -14.39 -25.89 37.26
CA LEU A 422 -14.22 -25.86 38.70
C LEU A 422 -15.52 -25.48 39.43
N ALA A 423 -16.20 -24.42 38.96
CA ALA A 423 -17.48 -23.99 39.52
C ALA A 423 -18.57 -25.08 39.36
N ALA A 424 -18.55 -25.86 38.28
CA ALA A 424 -19.47 -26.96 38.06
C ALA A 424 -19.18 -28.23 38.90
N GLY A 425 -18.14 -28.21 39.75
CA GLY A 425 -17.72 -29.36 40.55
C GLY A 425 -16.94 -30.43 39.76
N GLY A 426 -16.50 -30.11 38.54
CA GLY A 426 -15.65 -30.96 37.71
C GLY A 426 -14.19 -30.49 37.74
N LEU A 427 -13.25 -31.42 37.53
CA LEU A 427 -11.87 -31.04 37.21
C LEU A 427 -11.82 -30.45 35.79
N PRO A 428 -11.00 -29.41 35.55
CA PRO A 428 -10.86 -28.84 34.22
C PRO A 428 -10.32 -29.89 33.25
N ALA A 429 -11.05 -30.15 32.16
CA ALA A 429 -10.57 -31.04 31.11
C ALA A 429 -9.40 -30.37 30.38
N VAL A 430 -8.21 -31.00 30.39
CA VAL A 430 -7.09 -30.57 29.56
C VAL A 430 -7.45 -30.84 28.10
N LYS A 431 -7.91 -29.80 27.39
CA LYS A 431 -8.13 -29.88 25.93
C LYS A 431 -6.77 -30.04 25.25
N GLN A 432 -6.56 -31.14 24.55
CA GLN A 432 -5.38 -31.27 23.70
C GLN A 432 -5.46 -30.28 22.53
N PRO A 433 -4.36 -29.59 22.19
CA PRO A 433 -4.30 -28.62 21.11
C PRO A 433 -4.52 -29.25 19.72
#